data_AF-A0A9X3N891-F1
#
_entry.id   AF-A0A9X3N891-F1
#
_cell.length_a   1.000
_cell.length_b   1.000
_cell.length_c   1.000
_cell.angle_alpha   90.00
_cell.angle_beta   90.00
_cell.angle_gamma   90.00
#
_symmetry.space_group_name_H-M   'P 1'
#
loop_
_entity.id
_entity.type
_entity.pdbx_description
1 polymer ?
#
loop_
_entity_poly.entity_id
_entity_poly.type
_entity_poly.pdbx_seq_one_letter_code
_entity_poly.pdbx_strand_id
1 'polypeptide(L)' 'MSYCPGCGKTVEEAGHETCVRALDPPRWCVHCGRKLKVQVLPTGFKAACVSCPT' A
#
# COMPACT_ATOMS: atom_id res chain seq x y z
N MET A 1 -12.28 5.01 -6.07
CA MET A 1 -11.75 5.33 -4.72
C MET A 1 -10.29 4.97 -4.67
N SER A 2 -9.46 5.87 -4.14
CA SER A 2 -8.05 5.58 -3.87
C SER A 2 -7.83 5.38 -2.39
N TYR A 3 -6.97 4.44 -2.03
CA TYR A 3 -6.65 4.10 -0.64
C TYR A 3 -5.18 4.40 -0.33
N CYS A 4 -4.91 4.79 0.92
CA CYS A 4 -3.57 5.05 1.40
C CYS A 4 -2.78 3.74 1.49
N PRO A 5 -1.63 3.61 0.80
CA PRO A 5 -0.84 2.37 0.79
C PRO A 5 -0.14 2.08 2.13
N GLY A 6 -0.18 3.05 3.07
CA GLY A 6 0.43 2.99 4.39
C GLY A 6 -0.52 2.78 5.57
N CYS A 7 -1.83 2.90 5.39
CA CYS A 7 -2.81 2.58 6.45
C CYS A 7 -4.10 1.90 5.96
N GLY A 8 -4.34 1.86 4.64
CA GLY A 8 -5.51 1.22 4.03
C GLY A 8 -6.81 2.03 4.06
N LYS A 9 -6.79 3.23 4.65
CA LYS A 9 -7.90 4.18 4.67
C LYS A 9 -8.09 4.88 3.33
N THR A 10 -9.25 5.50 3.09
CA THR A 10 -9.46 6.30 1.87
C THR A 10 -8.55 7.54 1.90
N VAL A 11 -8.08 7.97 0.72
CA VAL A 11 -7.24 9.18 0.61
C VAL A 11 -7.98 10.47 0.98
N GLU A 12 -9.30 10.41 1.06
CA GLU A 12 -10.18 11.52 1.47
C GLU A 12 -10.11 11.78 2.99
N GLU A 13 -9.70 10.79 3.79
CA GLU A 13 -9.38 11.03 5.19
C GLU A 13 -8.09 11.86 5.28
N ALA A 14 -8.09 12.96 6.06
CA ALA A 14 -6.88 13.78 6.25
C ALA A 14 -5.83 13.09 7.14
N GLY A 15 -4.57 13.55 7.09
CA GLY A 15 -3.49 13.11 8.00
C GLY A 15 -2.59 11.97 7.48
N HIS A 16 -2.46 11.81 6.17
CA HIS A 16 -1.62 10.75 5.56
C HIS A 16 -0.16 11.14 5.32
N GLU A 17 0.28 12.34 5.76
CA GLU A 17 1.64 12.82 5.47
C GLU A 17 2.76 11.92 6.02
N THR A 18 2.47 11.13 7.06
CA THR A 18 3.43 10.20 7.67
C THR A 18 3.20 8.73 7.31
N CYS A 19 2.12 8.42 6.60
CA CYS A 19 1.72 7.03 6.32
C CYS A 19 2.67 6.34 5.33
N VAL A 20 3.30 7.10 4.43
CA VAL A 20 4.18 6.55 3.39
C VAL A 20 5.61 6.95 3.67
N ARG A 21 6.50 5.97 3.83
CA ARG A 21 7.94 6.18 3.97
C ARG A 21 8.65 5.47 2.84
N ALA A 22 9.67 6.10 2.28
CA ALA A 22 10.34 5.61 1.06
C ALA A 22 10.93 4.19 1.21
N LEU A 23 11.38 3.84 2.42
CA LEU A 23 11.98 2.54 2.70
C LEU A 23 10.96 1.47 3.13
N ASP A 24 9.73 1.87 3.47
CA ASP A 24 8.70 0.94 3.90
C ASP A 24 7.90 0.42 2.69
N PRO A 25 7.74 -0.90 2.55
CA PRO A 25 6.90 -1.45 1.50
C PRO A 25 5.43 -1.04 1.67
N PRO A 26 4.70 -0.81 0.56
CA PRO A 26 3.27 -0.56 0.63
C PRO A 26 2.57 -1.81 1.16
N ARG A 27 1.69 -1.62 2.14
CA ARG A 27 1.00 -2.72 2.83
C ARG A 27 -0.44 -2.90 2.34
N TRP A 28 -1.03 -1.86 1.74
CA TRP A 28 -2.40 -1.86 1.23
C TRP A 28 -2.47 -1.46 -0.24
N CYS A 29 -3.43 -2.04 -0.97
CA CYS A 29 -3.68 -1.74 -2.36
C CYS A 29 -4.38 -0.38 -2.50
N VAL A 30 -3.83 0.48 -3.35
CA VAL A 30 -4.40 1.81 -3.62
C VAL A 30 -5.76 1.76 -4.32
N HIS A 31 -6.15 0.62 -4.91
CA HIS A 31 -7.42 0.48 -5.64
C HIS A 31 -8.55 -0.11 -4.82
N CYS A 32 -8.27 -1.10 -3.97
CA CYS A 32 -9.32 -1.83 -3.22
C CYS A 32 -9.15 -1.79 -1.70
N GLY A 33 -8.09 -1.16 -1.18
CA GLY A 33 -7.83 -1.06 0.26
C GLY A 33 -7.43 -2.37 0.94
N ARG A 34 -7.32 -3.49 0.22
CA ARG A 34 -6.93 -4.79 0.78
C ARG A 34 -5.42 -4.91 0.95
N LYS A 35 -4.98 -5.78 1.86
CA LYS A 35 -3.55 -6.05 2.10
C LYS A 35 -2.87 -6.61 0.84
N LEU A 36 -1.67 -6.10 0.57
CA LEU A 36 -0.81 -6.60 -0.50
C LEU A 36 -0.05 -7.85 -0.03
N LYS A 37 0.26 -8.75 -0.97
CA LYS A 37 1.31 -9.74 -0.78
C LYS A 37 2.64 -9.05 -1.02
N VAL A 38 3.38 -8.81 0.06
CA VAL A 38 4.69 -8.15 0.02
C VAL A 38 5.79 -9.20 0.17
N GLN A 39 6.80 -9.12 -0.70
CA GLN A 39 8.05 -9.84 -0.58
C GLN A 39 9.18 -8.83 -0.44
N VAL A 40 9.87 -8.86 0.70
CA VAL A 40 11.09 -8.09 0.92
C VAL A 40 12.27 -8.82 0.26
N LEU A 41 13.11 -8.07 -0.43
CA LEU A 41 14.30 -8.53 -1.14
C LEU A 41 15.53 -7.75 -0.60
N PRO A 42 16.76 -8.26 -0.79
CA PRO A 42 17.96 -7.55 -0.33
C PRO A 42 18.11 -6.13 -0.89
N THR A 43 17.58 -5.87 -2.09
CA THR A 43 17.69 -4.57 -2.78
C THR A 43 16.37 -3.79 -2.84
N GLY A 44 15.32 -4.24 -2.15
CA GLY A 44 14.02 -3.55 -2.16
C GLY A 44 12.86 -4.48 -1.81
N PHE A 45 11.72 -4.31 -2.49
CA PHE A 45 10.54 -5.15 -2.26
C PHE A 45 9.69 -5.27 -3.52
N LYS A 46 8.92 -6.36 -3.60
CA LYS A 46 7.83 -6.53 -4.55
C LYS A 46 6.52 -6.56 -3.78
N ALA A 47 5.51 -5.85 -4.28
CA ALA A 47 4.18 -5.82 -3.68
C ALA A 47 3.13 -6.03 -4.77
N ALA A 48 2.24 -7.00 -4.56
CA ALA A 48 1.18 -7.33 -5.51
C ALA A 48 -0.17 -7.48 -4.81
N CYS A 49 -1.24 -7.00 -5.43
CA CYS A 49 -2.59 -7.22 -4.94
C CYS A 49 -3.07 -8.60 -5.35
N VAL A 50 -3.63 -9.36 -4.41
CA VAL A 50 -4.19 -10.70 -4.68
C VAL A 50 -5.67 -10.65 -5.07
N SER A 51 -6.32 -9.50 -4.90
CA SER A 51 -7.77 -9.34 -5.12
C SER A 51 -8.11 -8.57 -6.38
N CYS A 52 -7.27 -7.62 -6.81
CA CYS A 52 -7.45 -6.95 -8.09
C CYS A 52 -6.86 -7.83 -9.19
N PRO A 53 -7.60 -8.14 -10.27
CA PRO A 53 -6.97 -8.61 -11.49
C PRO A 53 -6.04 -7.49 -11.99
N THR A 54 -4.77 -7.82 -12.21
CA THR A 54 -3.75 -6.91 -12.76
C THR A 54 -4.11 -6.55 -14.20
#